data_AF-D5VDL9-F1
#
_entry.id   AF-D5VDL9-F1
#
_cell.length_a   1.000
_cell.length_b   1.000
_cell.length_c   1.000
_cell.angle_alpha   90.00
_cell.angle_beta   90.00
_cell.angle_gamma   90.00
#
_symmetry.space_group_name_H-M   'P 1'
#
loop_
_entity.id
_entity.type
_entity.pdbx_description
1 polymer ?
#
loop_
_entity_poly.entity_id
_entity_poly.type
_entity_poly.pdbx_seq_one_letter_code
_entity_poly.pdbx_strand_id
1 'polypeptide(L)' 'MDIRQQADREIDEAPDKSVGFLLPEDEWEAFLASTGAEARGDPPETVYRGARFKRAPVTAITHEEGF' A
#
# COMPACT_ATOMS: atom_id res chain seq x y z
N MET A 1 8.26 0.86 13.53
CA MET A 1 8.70 0.38 12.21
C MET A 1 8.24 1.42 11.21
N ASP A 2 9.05 1.79 10.22
CA ASP A 2 8.64 2.81 9.23
C ASP A 2 7.56 2.22 8.30
N ILE A 3 6.56 3.00 7.88
CA ILE A 3 5.47 2.52 7.00
C ILE A 3 6.01 1.94 5.70
N ARG A 4 7.10 2.50 5.17
CA ARG A 4 7.77 1.95 3.99
C ARG A 4 8.36 0.58 4.27
N GLN A 5 9.02 0.39 5.43
CA GLN A 5 9.58 -0.91 5.81
C GLN A 5 8.48 -1.96 6.02
N GLN A 6 7.32 -1.55 6.56
CA GLN A 6 6.17 -2.43 6.67
C GLN A 6 5.65 -2.82 5.28
N ALA A 7 5.45 -1.87 4.37
CA ALA A 7 5.03 -2.14 3.01
C ALA A 7 6.03 -3.03 2.25
N ASP A 8 7.33 -2.76 2.37
CA ASP A 8 8.39 -3.60 1.78
C ASP A 8 8.31 -5.05 2.26
N ARG A 9 8.03 -5.25 3.56
CA ARG A 9 7.85 -6.57 4.15
C ARG A 9 6.59 -7.27 3.62
N GLU A 10 5.46 -6.59 3.58
CA GLU A 10 4.20 -7.15 3.06
C GLU A 10 4.33 -7.55 1.58
N ILE A 11 5.04 -6.76 0.78
CA ILE A 11 5.33 -7.09 -0.63
C ILE A 11 6.21 -8.34 -0.75
N ASP A 12 7.20 -8.51 0.14
CA ASP A 12 8.11 -9.67 0.12
C ASP A 12 7.43 -10.96 0.62
N GLU A 13 6.51 -10.83 1.58
CA GLU A 13 5.70 -11.94 2.10
C GLU A 13 4.53 -12.32 1.16
N ALA A 14 4.13 -11.42 0.26
CA ALA A 14 3.06 -11.69 -0.70
C ALA A 14 3.48 -12.76 -1.73
N PRO A 15 2.68 -13.85 -1.90
CA PRO A 15 3.01 -14.92 -2.84
C PRO A 15 2.88 -14.49 -4.31
N ASP A 16 2.09 -13.46 -4.61
CA ASP A 16 1.87 -12.93 -5.95
C ASP A 16 1.96 -11.39 -5.97
N LYS A 17 2.69 -10.84 -6.93
CA LYS A 17 2.89 -9.37 -7.05
C LYS A 17 1.68 -8.63 -7.63
N SER A 18 0.65 -9.37 -8.06
CA SER A 18 -0.63 -8.82 -8.52
C SER A 18 -1.59 -8.54 -7.36
N VAL A 19 -1.25 -8.93 -6.13
CA VAL A 19 -2.03 -8.65 -4.94
C VAL A 19 -2.01 -7.14 -4.67
N GLY A 20 -3.20 -6.54 -4.60
CA GLY A 20 -3.37 -5.17 -4.12
C GLY A 20 -3.23 -5.12 -2.61
N PHE A 21 -2.75 -4.01 -2.08
CA PHE A 21 -2.61 -3.76 -0.65
C PHE A 21 -3.52 -2.60 -0.25
N LEU A 22 -4.22 -2.75 0.85
CA LEU A 22 -4.99 -1.70 1.48
C LEU A 22 -4.10 -1.00 2.49
N LEU A 23 -3.91 0.31 2.32
CA LEU A 23 -3.11 1.15 3.21
C LEU A 23 -4.06 2.00 4.08
N PRO A 24 -3.82 2.08 5.41
CA PRO A 24 -4.60 2.94 6.30
C PRO A 24 -4.59 4.40 5.85
N GLU A 25 -5.71 5.09 6.05
CA GLU A 25 -5.84 6.51 5.74
C GLU A 25 -4.83 7.38 6.52
N ASP A 26 -4.61 7.08 7.80
CA ASP A 26 -3.62 7.76 8.65
C ASP A 26 -2.18 7.62 8.13
N GLU A 27 -1.84 6.47 7.55
CA GLU A 27 -0.48 6.16 7.09
C GLU A 27 -0.26 6.52 5.61
N TRP A 28 -1.32 6.91 4.90
CA TRP A 28 -1.29 7.19 3.46
C TRP A 28 -0.32 8.31 3.10
N GLU A 29 -0.43 9.46 3.77
CA GLU A 29 0.43 10.61 3.48
C GLU A 29 1.90 10.34 3.83
N ALA A 30 2.14 9.66 4.95
CA ALA A 30 3.48 9.26 5.38
C ALA A 30 4.11 8.28 4.37
N PHE A 31 3.33 7.35 3.84
CA PHE A 31 3.78 6.41 2.81
C PHE A 31 4.17 7.12 1.52
N LEU A 32 3.33 8.04 1.01
CA LEU A 32 3.66 8.80 -0.20
C LEU A 32 4.92 9.65 0.00
N ALA A 33 5.07 10.31 1.15
CA ALA A 33 6.26 11.10 1.46
C ALA A 33 7.54 10.24 1.56
N SER A 34 7.44 9.04 2.14
CA SER A 34 8.59 8.13 2.33
C SER A 34 9.00 7.41 1.03
N THR A 35 8.03 7.11 0.17
CA THR A 35 8.25 6.38 -1.09
C THR A 35 8.45 7.30 -2.29
N GLY A 36 8.01 8.56 -2.21
CA GLY A 36 7.90 9.47 -3.34
C GLY A 36 6.83 9.05 -4.36
N ALA A 37 5.94 8.13 -4.00
CA ALA A 37 4.90 7.65 -4.87
C ALA A 37 3.80 8.70 -5.03
N GLU A 38 3.15 8.71 -6.19
CA GLU A 38 2.06 9.65 -6.49
C GLU A 38 0.71 8.94 -6.31
N ALA A 39 -0.20 9.57 -5.59
CA ALA A 39 -1.60 9.12 -5.55
C ALA A 39 -2.32 9.46 -6.85
N ARG A 40 -3.12 8.54 -7.36
CA ARG A 40 -3.97 8.70 -8.55
C ARG A 40 -5.33 8.05 -8.30
N GLY A 41 -6.37 8.47 -9.02
CA GLY A 41 -7.71 7.87 -8.95
C GLY A 41 -8.57 8.28 -7.75
N ASP A 42 -9.79 7.73 -7.71
CA ASP A 42 -10.75 7.83 -6.60
C ASP A 42 -11.49 6.48 -6.45
N PRO A 43 -11.26 5.71 -5.37
CA PRO A 43 -10.41 6.00 -4.21
C PRO A 43 -8.92 6.14 -4.59
N PRO A 44 -8.14 6.95 -3.85
CA PRO A 44 -6.74 7.18 -4.18
C PRO A 44 -5.92 5.90 -4.05
N GLU A 45 -5.11 5.66 -5.06
CA GLU A 45 -4.25 4.50 -5.21
C GLU A 45 -2.87 4.92 -5.73
N THR A 46 -1.86 4.07 -5.50
CA THR A 46 -0.50 4.30 -5.96
C THR A 46 0.19 2.97 -6.24
N VAL A 47 1.29 3.00 -6.98
CA VAL A 47 2.08 1.80 -7.28
C VAL A 47 3.45 1.97 -6.66
N TYR A 48 3.82 1.03 -5.78
CA TYR A 48 5.12 0.99 -5.14
C TYR A 48 5.75 -0.38 -5.38
N ARG A 49 6.97 -0.41 -5.95
CA ARG A 49 7.72 -1.63 -6.29
C ARG A 49 6.92 -2.67 -7.10
N GLY A 50 5.95 -2.23 -7.90
CA GLY A 50 5.09 -3.09 -8.73
C GLY A 50 3.83 -3.61 -8.01
N ALA A 51 3.69 -3.35 -6.71
CA ALA A 51 2.48 -3.62 -5.94
C ALA A 51 1.57 -2.40 -5.93
N ARG A 52 0.26 -2.63 -6.02
CA ARG A 52 -0.76 -1.57 -5.97
C ARG A 52 -1.17 -1.34 -4.54
N PHE A 53 -1.05 -0.12 -4.05
CA PHE A 53 -1.55 0.30 -2.74
C PHE A 53 -2.77 1.18 -2.94
N LYS A 54 -3.84 0.90 -2.21
CA LYS A 54 -5.09 1.65 -2.24
C LYS A 54 -5.39 2.18 -0.86
N ARG A 55 -5.74 3.45 -0.77
CA ARG A 55 -6.16 4.05 0.49
C ARG A 55 -7.50 3.47 0.90
N ALA A 56 -7.58 2.94 2.12
CA ALA A 56 -8.79 2.35 2.66
C ALA A 56 -8.92 2.62 4.16
N PRO A 57 -10.16 2.60 4.69
CA PRO A 57 -10.43 2.76 6.12
C PRO A 57 -10.07 1.48 6.90
N VAL A 58 -8.80 1.10 6.85
CA VAL A 58 -8.21 -0.05 7.54
C VAL A 58 -7.27 0.44 8.63
N THR A 59 -7.03 -0.39 9.65
CA THR A 59 -6.15 -0.05 10.79
C THR A 59 -4.70 -0.52 10.60
N ALA A 60 -4.44 -1.36 9.60
CA ALA A 60 -3.12 -1.86 9.23
C ALA A 60 -3.07 -2.15 7.72
N ILE A 61 -1.86 -2.31 7.17
CA ILE A 61 -1.70 -2.80 5.79
C ILE A 61 -2.27 -4.21 5.71
N THR A 62 -3.19 -4.44 4.77
CA THR A 62 -3.76 -5.77 4.53
C THR A 62 -3.79 -6.09 3.06
N HIS A 63 -3.62 -7.37 2.70
CA HIS A 63 -3.84 -7.85 1.34
C HIS A 63 -5.31 -7.67 0.94
N GLU A 64 -5.55 -7.10 -0.23
CA GLU A 64 -6.84 -7.13 -0.91
C GLU A 64 -7.01 -8.55 -1.47
N GLU A 65 -7.58 -9.46 -0.67
CA GLU A 65 -7.99 -10.77 -1.15
C GLU A 65 -9.20 -10.60 -2.08
N GLY A 66 -8.94 -10.51 -3.38
CA GLY A 66 -9.98 -10.72 -4.40
C GLY A 66 -9.92 -9.79 -5.60
N PHE A 67 -9.61 -10.39 -6.75
CA PHE A 67 -10.71 -10.80 -7.62
C PHE A 67 -10.45 -12.18 -8.23
#